data_AF-A0A2W5SHD7-F1
#
_entry.id   AF-A0A2W5SHD7-F1
#
_cell.length_a   1.000
_cell.length_b   1.000
_cell.length_c   1.000
_cell.angle_alpha   90.00
_cell.angle_beta   90.00
_cell.angle_gamma   90.00
#
_symmetry.space_group_name_H-M   'P 1'
#
loop_
_entity.id
_entity.type
_entity.pdbx_description
1 polymer ?
#
loop_
_entity_poly.entity_id
_entity_poly.type
_entity_poly.pdbx_seq_one_letter_code
_entity_poly.pdbx_strand_id
1 'polypeptide(L)' 'MSNHILLAEIEEAASRLGLSPSTVGERAGQGGKFYERLKAGKRVWPETADKVRSWINSRLEET' A
#
# COMPACT_ATOMS: atom_id res chain seq x y z
N MET A 1 11.60 7.29 9.56
CA MET A 1 12.04 6.42 8.44
C MET A 1 11.01 5.32 8.14
N SER A 2 9.70 5.59 8.21
CA SER A 2 8.68 4.52 8.13
C SER A 2 7.88 4.50 6.83
N ASN A 3 7.78 5.61 6.09
CA ASN A 3 7.00 5.68 4.85
C ASN A 3 7.64 4.94 3.67
N HIS A 4 8.97 4.89 3.58
CA HIS A 4 9.67 4.28 2.45
C HIS A 4 9.48 2.77 2.38
N ILE A 5 9.35 2.11 3.54
CA ILE A 5 9.14 0.66 3.62
C ILE A 5 7.76 0.30 3.08
N LEU A 6 6.71 0.98 3.56
CA LEU A 6 5.34 0.74 3.10
C LEU A 6 5.18 1.04 1.60
N LEU A 7 5.88 2.06 1.09
CA LEU A 7 5.84 2.40 -0.32
C LEU A 7 6.43 1.28 -1.19
N ALA A 8 7.58 0.74 -0.79
CA ALA A 8 8.19 -0.39 -1.47
C ALA A 8 7.32 -1.66 -1.40
N GLU A 9 6.70 -1.95 -0.25
CA GLU A 9 5.76 -3.08 -0.10
C GLU A 9 4.55 -2.96 -1.04
N ILE A 10 3.99 -1.75 -1.16
CA ILE A 10 2.89 -1.48 -2.08
C ILE A 10 3.33 -1.66 -3.54
N GLU A 11 4.52 -1.17 -3.90
CA GLU A 11 5.04 -1.30 -5.27
C GLU A 11 5.33 -2.75 -5.65
N GLU A 12 5.91 -3.53 -4.73
CA GLU A 12 6.13 -4.96 -4.93
C GLU A 12 4.81 -5.72 -5.07
N ALA A 13 3.85 -5.47 -4.17
CA ALA A 13 2.53 -6.09 -4.24
C ALA A 13 1.80 -5.70 -5.53
N ALA A 14 1.86 -4.44 -5.93
CA ALA A 14 1.31 -3.96 -7.18
C ALA A 14 1.93 -4.71 -8.38
N SER A 15 3.26 -4.87 -8.40
CA SER A 15 3.94 -5.62 -9.46
C SER A 15 3.57 -7.10 -9.49
N ARG A 16 3.45 -7.75 -8.34
CA ARG A 16 3.08 -9.18 -8.25
C ARG A 16 1.63 -9.42 -8.65
N LEU A 17 0.73 -8.52 -8.26
CA LEU A 17 -0.70 -8.61 -8.56
C LEU A 17 -1.06 -8.08 -9.95
N GLY A 18 -0.11 -7.50 -10.69
CA GLY A 18 -0.38 -6.85 -11.98
C GLY A 18 -1.30 -5.62 -11.85
N LEU A 19 -1.23 -4.93 -10.71
CA LEU A 19 -2.04 -3.74 -10.39
C LEU A 19 -1.18 -2.49 -10.34
N SER A 20 -1.81 -1.32 -10.39
CA SER A 20 -1.14 -0.05 -10.12
C SER A 20 -1.00 0.18 -8.60
N PRO A 21 0.10 0.77 -8.10
CA PRO A 21 0.28 1.10 -6.68
C PRO A 21 -0.87 1.94 -6.08
N SER A 22 -1.42 2.88 -6.85
CA SER A 22 -2.59 3.67 -6.46
C SER A 22 -3.84 2.82 -6.27
N THR A 23 -4.01 1.77 -7.10
CA THR A 23 -5.12 0.82 -7.01
C THR A 23 -4.99 -0.07 -5.78
N VAL A 24 -3.78 -0.44 -5.37
CA VAL A 24 -3.54 -1.18 -4.12
C VAL A 24 -4.01 -0.37 -2.92
N GLY A 25 -3.63 0.91 -2.83
CA GLY A 25 -4.10 1.80 -1.75
C GLY A 25 -5.61 2.03 -1.77
N GLU A 26 -6.22 2.12 -2.95
CA GLU A 26 -7.66 2.22 -3.11
C GLU A 26 -8.38 0.95 -2.64
N ARG A 27 -7.93 -0.22 -3.08
CA ARG A 27 -8.52 -1.52 -2.71
C ARG A 27 -8.31 -1.88 -1.24
N ALA A 28 -7.22 -1.41 -0.63
CA ALA A 28 -6.99 -1.48 0.81
C ALA A 28 -7.88 -0.54 1.63
N GLY A 29 -8.76 0.25 0.99
CA GLY A 29 -9.74 1.11 1.67
C GLY A 29 -9.17 2.44 2.18
N GLN A 30 -8.04 2.91 1.64
CA GLN A 30 -7.48 4.24 1.93
C GLN A 30 -7.74 5.28 0.82
N GLY A 31 -8.29 4.83 -0.31
CA GLY A 31 -8.63 5.65 -1.48
C GLY A 31 -7.45 5.88 -2.43
N GLY A 32 -7.72 6.15 -3.71
CA GLY A 32 -6.69 6.25 -4.77
C GLY A 32 -5.59 7.29 -4.55
N LYS A 33 -5.81 8.32 -3.71
CA LYS A 33 -4.81 9.34 -3.38
C LYS A 33 -3.84 8.91 -2.27
N PHE A 34 -4.02 7.74 -1.68
CA PHE A 34 -3.18 7.27 -0.58
C PHE A 34 -1.71 7.12 -1.00
N TYR A 35 -1.46 6.48 -2.14
CA TYR A 35 -0.11 6.28 -2.66
C TYR A 35 0.59 7.61 -2.97
N GLU A 36 -0.11 8.56 -3.59
CA GLU A 36 0.43 9.91 -3.85
C GLU A 36 0.79 10.64 -2.54
N ARG A 37 -0.04 10.55 -1.51
CA ARG A 37 0.24 11.13 -0.19
C ARG A 37 1.44 10.47 0.48
N LEU A 38 1.55 9.15 0.38
CA LEU A 38 2.67 8.38 0.91
C LEU A 38 3.98 8.80 0.24
N LYS A 39 3.96 8.91 -1.09
CA LYS A 39 5.09 9.38 -1.92
C LYS A 39 5.47 10.83 -1.64
N ALA A 40 4.49 11.68 -1.34
CA ALA A 40 4.71 13.07 -0.91
C ALA A 40 5.24 13.19 0.53
N GLY A 41 5.58 12.08 1.19
CA GLY A 41 6.12 12.07 2.56
C GLY A 41 5.09 12.47 3.62
N LYS A 42 3.79 12.42 3.31
CA LYS A 42 2.75 12.74 4.29
C LYS A 42 2.71 11.69 5.39
N ARG A 43 2.40 12.13 6.60
CA ARG A 43 2.26 11.25 7.77
C ARG A 43 1.14 10.24 7.52
N VAL A 44 1.48 8.97 7.70
CA VAL A 44 0.53 7.86 7.72
C VAL A 44 0.46 7.30 9.13
N TRP A 45 -0.75 7.00 9.57
CA TRP A 45 -0.98 6.37 10.86
C TRP A 45 -0.59 4.89 10.80
N PRO A 46 0.00 4.32 11.86
CA PRO A 46 0.39 2.92 11.87
C PRO A 46 -0.78 1.98 11.58
N GLU A 47 -1.97 2.26 12.10
CA GLU A 47 -3.20 1.49 11.81
C GLU A 47 -3.57 1.48 10.31
N THR A 48 -3.37 2.62 9.63
CA THR A 48 -3.57 2.71 8.19
C THR A 48 -2.55 1.85 7.44
N ALA A 49 -1.27 1.94 7.83
CA ALA A 49 -0.22 1.13 7.23
C ALA A 49 -0.48 -0.36 7.42
N ASP A 50 -0.94 -0.74 8.61
CA ASP A 50 -1.29 -2.12 8.96
C ASP A 50 -2.45 -2.66 8.12
N LYS A 51 -3.52 -1.88 7.91
CA LYS A 51 -4.62 -2.27 6.99
C LYS A 51 -4.13 -2.53 5.56
N VAL A 52 -3.25 -1.66 5.05
CA VAL A 52 -2.70 -1.82 3.69
C VAL A 52 -1.83 -3.08 3.62
N ARG A 53 -0.98 -3.31 4.62
CA ARG A 53 -0.16 -4.52 4.71
C ARG A 53 -0.99 -5.79 4.85
N SER A 54 -2.02 -5.78 5.69
CA SER A 54 -2.93 -6.91 5.87
C SER A 54 -3.63 -7.26 4.56
N TRP A 55 -4.08 -6.26 3.81
CA TRP A 55 -4.66 -6.47 2.48
C TRP A 55 -3.64 -7.04 1.49
N ILE A 56 -2.41 -6.51 1.48
CA ILE A 56 -1.32 -7.02 0.63
C ILE A 56 -1.02 -8.48 0.97
N ASN A 57 -0.84 -8.80 2.25
CA ASN A 57 -0.47 -10.15 2.70
C ASN A 57 -1.56 -11.15 2.34
N SER A 58 -2.83 -10.81 2.58
CA SER A 58 -3.98 -11.65 2.18
C SER A 58 -3.92 -12.02 0.70
N ARG A 59 -3.54 -11.09 -0.20
CA ARG A 59 -3.47 -11.36 -1.64
C ARG A 59 -2.21 -12.11 -2.07
N LEU A 60 -1.10 -11.89 -1.38
CA LEU A 60 0.16 -12.58 -1.66
C LEU A 60 0.16 -14.03 -1.15
N GLU A 61 -0.59 -14.33 -0.09
CA GLU A 61 -0.79 -15.70 0.40
C GLU A 61 -1.69 -16.54 -0.53
N GLU A 62 -2.53 -15.88 -1.35
CA GLU A 62 -3.45 -16.52 -2.30
C GLU A 62 -2.84 -16.77 -3.70
N THR A 63 -1.64 -16.25 -3.99
CA THR A 63 -0.99 -16.32 -5.32
C THR A 63 0.22 -17.23 -5.30
#